data_AF-A0A1D2A8J4-F1
#
_entry.id   AF-A0A1D2A8J4-F1
#
_cell.length_a   1.000
_cell.length_b   1.000
_cell.length_c   1.000
_cell.angle_alpha   90.00
_cell.angle_beta   90.00
_cell.angle_gamma   90.00
#
_symmetry.space_group_name_H-M   'P 1'
#
loop_
_entity.id
_entity.type
_entity.pdbx_description
1 polymer ?
#
loop_
_entity_poly.entity_id
_entity_poly.type
_entity_poly.pdbx_seq_one_letter_code
_entity_poly.pdbx_strand_id
1 'polypeptide(L)'
;RLHPCIRCFARMGTLLGPSLVTDWEGFAVETLQCARTHGADPGVLGRLQTFLEDPITRHVLSLPDEALEGYLCNDAYKPRMHRMYAEFMQGVTLEFKLTVRHSDVSLAAIREKDLELWTAFEELVRRRLGVQPYPPAVCDTLRRHFAGFELTQEMVQRAQRYGVAPVTWALSEDGALTAWAAGPAEAASHVETTLTQAVQELLIAAQVRQLERMERVRLTPRSLLASALARLALGVARLNARVPPGPRMFLFAGRRSSSRRFLVLQNWYCGLHLRGWAGTSALLATATLDGTLRALGSRLDRLGVGPLVGTLAHETLMLTDQLLAGYDIQQATGAATEQDGATTTVGAAGQDAAGPQHAQASASHPRGLAQVGCLLGHLLLLASGGGLAAATALPDTQGTPGFVASALAARPPREFLADLEARYPGDWARAPARAAPHPEGTVVFDLFPVWRLDSGSYCDMAEVVMTAWEERWRGVEEGARPPRPRFIHSNLEGWESVVELARAPERVRPWAFAFGTLADGFLPFQDASGGEVEVHLGSLVMKAVQARHPGAVGSAAESAAKLGDDSAGGKFEFDTRLPEGTKERILERLGQLSQAHDLEGDAVSKALAQAYSAVTREHLLQ
;
A
#
# COMPACT_ATOMS: atom_id res chain seq x y z
N ARG A 1 34.50 -49.06 5.10
CA ARG A 1 34.15 -48.15 6.22
C ARG A 1 33.63 -46.85 5.61
N LEU A 2 32.33 -46.83 5.26
CA LEU A 2 31.64 -45.65 4.74
C LEU A 2 30.96 -44.96 5.92
N HIS A 3 31.31 -43.70 6.12
CA HIS A 3 30.90 -42.88 7.26
C HIS A 3 29.39 -42.53 7.23
N PRO A 4 28.74 -42.39 8.41
CA PRO A 4 27.33 -42.04 8.53
C PRO A 4 27.15 -40.51 8.45
N CYS A 5 26.89 -39.94 7.28
CA CYS A 5 26.54 -38.51 7.14
C CYS A 5 25.18 -38.22 6.48
N ILE A 6 24.41 -39.24 6.09
CA ILE A 6 23.11 -39.01 5.43
C ILE A 6 21.99 -38.67 6.43
N ARG A 7 22.16 -38.94 7.74
CA ARG A 7 21.13 -38.65 8.76
C ARG A 7 21.17 -37.24 9.37
N CYS A 8 22.23 -36.45 9.16
CA CYS A 8 22.22 -35.02 9.55
C CYS A 8 21.59 -34.12 8.48
N PHE A 9 21.62 -34.53 7.21
CA PHE A 9 21.04 -33.75 6.10
C PHE A 9 19.51 -33.75 6.08
N ALA A 10 18.85 -34.77 6.65
CA ALA A 10 17.39 -34.85 6.71
C ALA A 10 16.73 -34.01 7.84
N ARG A 11 17.51 -33.21 8.59
CA ARG A 11 17.02 -32.40 9.72
C ARG A 11 17.31 -30.90 9.61
N MET A 12 17.87 -30.44 8.49
CA MET A 12 17.75 -29.03 8.09
C MET A 12 16.37 -28.85 7.48
N GLY A 13 15.35 -28.74 8.34
CA GLY A 13 14.05 -28.25 7.91
C GLY A 13 14.27 -26.89 7.26
N THR A 14 13.93 -26.78 5.98
CA THR A 14 13.97 -25.51 5.28
C THR A 14 13.09 -24.53 6.08
N LEU A 15 13.59 -23.35 6.41
CA LEU A 15 12.77 -22.29 7.03
C LEU A 15 11.67 -21.78 6.08
N LEU A 16 11.77 -22.14 4.80
CA LEU A 16 10.73 -22.04 3.78
C LEU A 16 9.89 -23.34 3.63
N GLY A 17 10.07 -24.30 4.53
CA GLY A 17 9.35 -25.58 4.60
C GLY A 17 8.19 -25.54 5.61
N PRO A 18 7.51 -26.68 5.84
CA PRO A 18 6.25 -26.71 6.56
C PRO A 18 6.38 -26.09 7.96
N SER A 19 5.67 -24.99 8.17
CA SER A 19 5.63 -24.26 9.43
C SER A 19 4.45 -24.69 10.32
N LEU A 20 3.90 -25.86 10.02
CA LEU A 20 2.86 -26.55 10.77
C LEU A 20 3.31 -26.81 12.21
N VAL A 21 2.47 -26.45 13.17
CA VAL A 21 2.67 -26.81 14.57
C VAL A 21 1.86 -28.08 14.84
N THR A 22 2.54 -29.18 15.17
CA THR A 22 1.88 -30.45 15.57
C THR A 22 1.99 -30.71 17.07
N ASP A 23 3.01 -30.15 17.72
CA ASP A 23 3.20 -30.14 19.17
C ASP A 23 2.68 -28.82 19.77
N TRP A 24 1.40 -28.84 20.12
CA TRP A 24 0.68 -27.68 20.67
C TRP A 24 1.21 -27.24 22.03
N GLU A 25 1.39 -28.20 22.92
CA GLU A 25 1.79 -27.93 24.30
C GLU A 25 3.16 -27.29 24.34
N GLY A 26 4.11 -27.84 23.58
CA GLY A 26 5.43 -27.23 23.46
C GLY A 26 5.35 -25.80 22.91
N PHE A 27 4.58 -25.57 21.85
CA PHE A 27 4.48 -24.23 21.24
C PHE A 27 3.90 -23.20 22.20
N ALA A 28 2.86 -23.59 22.95
CA ALA A 28 2.25 -22.71 23.94
C ALA A 28 3.23 -22.36 25.06
N VAL A 29 3.96 -23.36 25.58
CA VAL A 29 5.00 -23.17 26.61
C VAL A 29 6.08 -22.22 26.11
N GLU A 30 6.58 -22.43 24.89
CA GLU A 30 7.62 -21.60 24.29
C GLU A 30 7.17 -20.14 24.10
N THR A 31 5.96 -19.94 23.59
CA THR A 31 5.38 -18.60 23.38
C THR A 31 5.20 -17.85 24.70
N LEU A 32 4.64 -18.51 25.73
CA LEU A 32 4.44 -17.92 27.05
C LEU A 32 5.78 -17.64 27.75
N GLN A 33 6.76 -18.54 27.62
CA GLN A 33 8.09 -18.33 28.18
C GLN A 33 8.79 -17.16 27.50
N CYS A 34 8.71 -17.05 26.17
CA CYS A 34 9.26 -15.92 25.43
C CYS A 34 8.67 -14.59 25.90
N ALA A 35 7.34 -14.50 26.03
CA ALA A 35 6.66 -13.31 26.55
C ALA A 35 7.10 -12.98 27.99
N ARG A 36 7.20 -14.00 28.86
CA ARG A 36 7.62 -13.84 30.26
C ARG A 36 9.05 -13.29 30.38
N THR A 37 10.00 -13.85 29.62
CA THR A 37 11.39 -13.38 29.62
C THR A 37 11.49 -11.91 29.22
N HIS A 38 10.58 -11.43 28.36
CA HIS A 38 10.54 -10.05 27.89
C HIS A 38 9.56 -9.16 28.68
N GLY A 39 9.25 -9.55 29.92
CA GLY A 39 8.54 -8.68 30.87
C GLY A 39 7.02 -8.65 30.73
N ALA A 40 6.40 -9.67 30.12
CA ALA A 40 4.95 -9.79 30.12
C ALA A 40 4.38 -9.93 31.54
N ASP A 41 3.43 -9.07 31.89
CA ASP A 41 2.69 -9.16 33.15
C ASP A 41 1.73 -10.38 33.17
N PRO A 42 1.20 -10.78 34.34
CA PRO A 42 0.27 -11.91 34.43
C PRO A 42 -0.99 -11.79 33.57
N GLY A 43 -1.48 -10.56 33.34
CA GLY A 43 -2.64 -10.30 32.49
C GLY A 43 -2.34 -10.51 31.01
N VAL A 44 -1.15 -10.14 30.53
CA VAL A 44 -0.68 -10.44 29.17
C VAL A 44 -0.54 -11.95 28.99
N LEU A 45 0.11 -12.63 29.94
CA LEU A 45 0.29 -14.08 29.89
C LEU A 45 -1.06 -14.83 29.89
N GLY A 46 -2.02 -14.40 30.72
CA GLY A 46 -3.36 -14.99 30.74
C GLY A 46 -4.13 -14.83 29.43
N ARG A 47 -4.06 -13.65 28.79
CA ARG A 47 -4.67 -13.43 27.46
C ARG A 47 -4.01 -14.29 26.39
N LEU A 48 -2.67 -14.32 26.38
CA LEU A 48 -1.92 -15.12 25.41
C LEU A 48 -2.17 -16.61 25.58
N GLN A 49 -2.27 -17.10 26.81
CA GLN A 49 -2.65 -18.49 27.09
C GLN A 49 -4.05 -18.80 26.58
N THR A 50 -5.03 -17.96 26.91
CA THR A 50 -6.42 -18.12 26.42
C THR A 50 -6.47 -18.14 24.89
N PHE A 51 -5.70 -17.27 24.24
CA PHE A 51 -5.58 -17.22 22.79
C PHE A 51 -4.96 -18.49 22.20
N LEU A 52 -3.95 -19.07 22.83
CA LEU A 52 -3.29 -20.30 22.36
C LEU A 52 -4.16 -21.55 22.59
N GLU A 53 -5.04 -21.50 23.60
CA GLU A 53 -6.02 -22.54 23.89
C GLU A 53 -7.28 -22.47 23.02
N ASP A 54 -7.50 -21.32 22.37
CA ASP A 54 -8.66 -21.08 21.50
C ASP A 54 -8.70 -22.07 20.30
N PRO A 55 -9.86 -22.70 20.03
CA PRO A 55 -9.99 -23.67 18.94
C PRO A 55 -9.67 -23.11 17.55
N ILE A 56 -9.94 -21.83 17.30
CA ILE A 56 -9.65 -21.18 16.01
C ILE A 56 -8.14 -21.01 15.88
N THR A 57 -7.46 -20.54 16.93
CA THR A 57 -5.99 -20.44 16.96
C THR A 57 -5.33 -21.79 16.70
N ARG A 58 -5.76 -22.85 17.38
CA ARG A 58 -5.24 -24.21 17.18
C ARG A 58 -5.47 -24.70 15.75
N HIS A 59 -6.66 -24.45 15.20
CA HIS A 59 -6.95 -24.82 13.82
C HIS A 59 -6.02 -24.10 12.84
N VAL A 60 -5.87 -22.78 12.94
CA VAL A 60 -4.99 -21.97 12.08
C VAL A 60 -3.55 -22.47 12.15
N LEU A 61 -3.04 -22.72 13.35
CA LEU A 61 -1.69 -23.23 13.52
C LEU A 61 -1.51 -24.63 12.90
N SER A 62 -2.58 -25.43 12.87
CA SER A 62 -2.63 -26.79 12.29
C SER A 62 -2.87 -26.82 10.78
N LEU A 63 -3.09 -25.66 10.15
CA LEU A 63 -3.28 -25.61 8.71
C LEU A 63 -1.98 -26.00 8.00
N PRO A 64 -2.05 -26.86 6.97
CA PRO A 64 -0.90 -27.09 6.10
C PRO A 64 -0.54 -25.80 5.35
N ASP A 65 0.74 -25.61 5.03
CA ASP A 65 1.20 -24.39 4.36
C ASP A 65 0.54 -24.23 2.99
N GLU A 66 0.20 -25.33 2.31
CA GLU A 66 -0.53 -25.35 1.04
C GLU A 66 -1.89 -24.64 1.12
N ALA A 67 -2.58 -24.74 2.26
CA ALA A 67 -3.86 -24.06 2.47
C ALA A 67 -3.66 -22.54 2.57
N LEU A 68 -2.54 -22.10 3.16
CA LEU A 68 -2.16 -20.69 3.24
C LEU A 68 -1.58 -20.19 1.92
N GLU A 69 -0.94 -21.06 1.14
CA GLU A 69 -0.39 -20.78 -0.19
C GLU A 69 -1.47 -20.60 -1.25
N GLY A 70 -2.66 -21.17 -1.07
CA GLY A 70 -3.80 -21.09 -2.00
C GLY A 70 -4.43 -19.71 -2.21
N TYR A 71 -3.89 -18.65 -1.58
CA TYR A 71 -4.32 -17.28 -1.74
C TYR A 71 -3.17 -16.35 -2.13
N LEU A 72 -3.44 -15.35 -2.96
CA LEU A 72 -2.55 -14.20 -3.07
C LEU A 72 -2.57 -13.42 -1.76
N CYS A 73 -1.40 -12.94 -1.31
CA CYS A 73 -1.33 -12.03 -0.18
C CYS A 73 -1.62 -10.62 -0.69
N ASN A 74 -2.90 -10.26 -0.85
CA ASN A 74 -3.32 -8.94 -1.31
C ASN A 74 -3.90 -8.12 -0.16
N ASP A 75 -3.62 -6.82 -0.20
CA ASP A 75 -4.30 -5.84 0.64
C ASP A 75 -5.61 -5.38 -0.02
N ALA A 76 -6.62 -5.03 0.79
CA ALA A 76 -7.98 -4.72 0.33
C ALA A 76 -8.06 -3.48 -0.59
N TYR A 77 -7.04 -2.62 -0.63
CA TYR A 77 -6.98 -1.53 -1.61
C TYR A 77 -6.82 -2.06 -3.06
N LYS A 78 -6.19 -3.23 -3.26
CA LYS A 78 -5.97 -3.82 -4.59
C LYS A 78 -7.27 -4.07 -5.35
N PRO A 79 -8.27 -4.81 -4.81
CA PRO A 79 -9.58 -4.93 -5.46
C PRO A 79 -10.22 -3.58 -5.83
N ARG A 80 -10.11 -2.53 -4.99
CA ARG A 80 -10.64 -1.20 -5.34
C ARG A 80 -9.94 -0.61 -6.55
N MET A 81 -8.61 -0.64 -6.58
CA MET A 81 -7.84 -0.15 -7.73
C MET A 81 -8.09 -0.99 -8.99
N HIS A 82 -8.22 -2.31 -8.86
CA HIS A 82 -8.45 -3.20 -10.00
C HIS A 82 -9.82 -2.97 -10.62
N ARG A 83 -10.80 -2.48 -9.85
CA ARG A 83 -12.09 -2.05 -10.39
C ARG A 83 -11.93 -0.83 -11.29
N MET A 84 -11.14 0.14 -10.85
CA MET A 84 -10.78 1.29 -11.68
C MET A 84 -10.01 0.85 -12.92
N TYR A 85 -9.08 -0.10 -12.81
CA TYR A 85 -8.30 -0.59 -13.96
C TYR A 85 -9.18 -1.31 -14.99
N ALA A 86 -10.04 -2.20 -14.53
CA ALA A 86 -10.96 -2.92 -15.40
C ALA A 86 -11.94 -1.97 -16.11
N GLU A 87 -12.35 -0.90 -15.46
CA GLU A 87 -13.32 0.04 -16.03
C GLU A 87 -12.68 1.09 -16.94
N PHE A 88 -11.55 1.67 -16.53
CA PHE A 88 -10.99 2.87 -17.16
C PHE A 88 -9.59 2.68 -17.76
N MET A 89 -8.92 1.54 -17.57
CA MET A 89 -7.51 1.37 -17.95
C MET A 89 -7.24 0.01 -18.60
N GLN A 90 -8.18 -0.46 -19.43
CA GLN A 90 -8.19 -1.82 -19.95
C GLN A 90 -6.96 -2.16 -20.80
N GLY A 91 -6.48 -1.20 -21.58
CA GLY A 91 -5.32 -1.32 -22.45
C GLY A 91 -4.00 -0.87 -21.81
N VAL A 92 -4.03 -0.39 -20.56
CA VAL A 92 -2.82 0.08 -19.86
C VAL A 92 -1.98 -1.10 -19.39
N THR A 93 -0.67 -1.01 -19.66
CA THR A 93 0.33 -1.91 -19.06
C THR A 93 1.14 -1.17 -18.00
N LEU A 94 1.45 -1.87 -16.92
CA LEU A 94 2.28 -1.38 -15.83
C LEU A 94 3.55 -2.21 -15.71
N GLU A 95 4.60 -1.59 -15.19
CA GLU A 95 5.81 -2.26 -14.75
C GLU A 95 6.10 -1.91 -13.30
N PHE A 96 6.35 -2.94 -12.49
CA PHE A 96 6.72 -2.82 -11.10
C PHE A 96 8.16 -3.26 -10.88
N LYS A 97 8.82 -2.56 -9.96
CA LYS A 97 10.16 -2.88 -9.48
C LYS A 97 10.11 -3.15 -7.98
N LEU A 98 10.68 -4.27 -7.55
CA LEU A 98 10.97 -4.57 -6.15
C LEU A 98 12.42 -4.22 -5.83
N THR A 99 12.61 -3.49 -4.73
CA THR A 99 13.91 -3.13 -4.19
C THR A 99 13.95 -3.41 -2.69
N VAL A 100 15.03 -4.04 -2.23
CA VAL A 100 15.37 -4.16 -0.81
C VAL A 100 16.22 -2.95 -0.44
N ARG A 101 15.65 -2.04 0.35
CA ARG A 101 16.31 -0.80 0.80
C ARG A 101 17.26 -1.05 1.99
N HIS A 102 16.85 -1.92 2.92
CA HIS A 102 17.65 -2.28 4.10
C HIS A 102 17.42 -3.74 4.46
N SER A 103 18.49 -4.49 4.69
CA SER A 103 18.48 -5.87 5.19
C SER A 103 19.89 -6.26 5.62
N ASP A 104 20.01 -7.13 6.63
CA ASP A 104 21.32 -7.64 7.07
C ASP A 104 21.96 -8.58 6.04
N VAL A 105 21.14 -9.10 5.12
CA VAL A 105 21.53 -9.99 4.03
C VAL A 105 21.02 -9.46 2.70
N SER A 106 21.86 -9.49 1.66
CA SER A 106 21.48 -9.05 0.32
C SER A 106 20.96 -10.21 -0.53
N LEU A 107 19.97 -9.93 -1.39
CA LEU A 107 19.40 -10.94 -2.30
C LEU A 107 20.45 -11.50 -3.27
N ALA A 108 21.37 -10.65 -3.75
CA ALA A 108 22.47 -11.07 -4.61
C ALA A 108 23.37 -12.10 -3.90
N ALA A 109 23.73 -11.83 -2.64
CA ALA A 109 24.55 -12.74 -1.85
C ALA A 109 23.84 -14.06 -1.55
N ILE A 110 22.52 -14.04 -1.30
CA ILE A 110 21.73 -15.26 -1.12
C ILE A 110 21.74 -16.10 -2.40
N ARG A 111 21.45 -15.47 -3.56
CA ARG A 111 21.44 -16.16 -4.86
C ARG A 111 22.79 -16.80 -5.20
N GLU A 112 23.89 -16.13 -4.86
CA GLU A 112 25.24 -16.61 -5.16
C GLU A 112 25.73 -17.66 -4.15
N LYS A 113 25.51 -17.44 -2.85
CA LYS A 113 26.17 -18.20 -1.77
C LYS A 113 25.28 -19.26 -1.12
N ASP A 114 23.98 -19.20 -1.33
CA ASP A 114 23.01 -20.16 -0.77
C ASP A 114 22.00 -20.59 -1.85
N LEU A 115 22.51 -21.28 -2.88
CA LEU A 115 21.73 -21.72 -4.04
C LEU A 115 20.55 -22.62 -3.67
N GLU A 116 20.69 -23.42 -2.61
CA GLU A 116 19.61 -24.26 -2.10
C GLU A 116 18.44 -23.40 -1.58
N LEU A 117 18.73 -22.39 -0.75
CA LEU A 117 17.70 -21.47 -0.27
C LEU A 117 17.06 -20.68 -1.41
N TRP A 118 17.86 -20.21 -2.36
CA TRP A 118 17.37 -19.48 -3.52
C TRP A 118 16.43 -20.35 -4.39
N THR A 119 16.82 -21.60 -4.66
CA THR A 119 15.99 -22.53 -5.45
C THR A 119 14.66 -22.82 -4.76
N ALA A 120 14.68 -23.04 -3.43
CA ALA A 120 13.45 -23.22 -2.65
C ALA A 120 12.56 -21.96 -2.68
N PHE A 121 13.16 -20.78 -2.67
CA PHE A 121 12.46 -19.52 -2.79
C PHE A 121 11.83 -19.30 -4.18
N GLU A 122 12.55 -19.58 -5.27
CA GLU A 122 11.98 -19.46 -6.62
C GLU A 122 10.77 -20.37 -6.81
N GLU A 123 10.87 -21.58 -6.27
CA GLU A 123 9.80 -22.56 -6.25
C GLU A 123 8.60 -22.09 -5.42
N LEU A 124 8.84 -21.48 -4.26
CA LEU A 124 7.82 -20.83 -3.43
C LEU A 124 7.12 -19.68 -4.16
N VAL A 125 7.89 -18.78 -4.80
CA VAL A 125 7.37 -17.65 -5.58
C VAL A 125 6.52 -18.15 -6.74
N ARG A 126 6.98 -19.18 -7.46
CA ARG A 126 6.24 -19.79 -8.57
C ARG A 126 4.90 -20.36 -8.11
N ARG A 127 4.84 -21.06 -6.97
CA ARG A 127 3.57 -21.56 -6.42
C ARG A 127 2.63 -20.43 -6.02
N ARG A 128 3.13 -19.44 -5.27
CA ARG A 128 2.31 -18.33 -4.73
C ARG A 128 1.79 -17.39 -5.81
N LEU A 129 2.61 -17.04 -6.80
CA LEU A 129 2.19 -16.20 -7.92
C LEU A 129 1.41 -16.97 -8.99
N GLY A 130 1.47 -18.31 -8.98
CA GLY A 130 0.63 -19.16 -9.83
C GLY A 130 -0.84 -19.24 -9.38
N VAL A 131 -1.19 -18.67 -8.22
CA VAL A 131 -2.56 -18.64 -7.71
C VAL A 131 -3.42 -17.70 -8.53
N GLN A 132 -4.58 -18.19 -8.98
CA GLN A 132 -5.57 -17.38 -9.68
C GLN A 132 -6.09 -16.25 -8.77
N PRO A 133 -6.11 -14.99 -9.23
CA PRO A 133 -6.69 -13.92 -8.44
C PRO A 133 -8.20 -14.09 -8.28
N TYR A 134 -8.73 -13.61 -7.16
CA TYR A 134 -10.16 -13.66 -6.80
C TYR A 134 -10.79 -15.06 -6.93
N PRO A 135 -10.24 -16.10 -6.27
CA PRO A 135 -10.94 -17.38 -6.18
C PRO A 135 -12.26 -17.21 -5.42
N PRO A 136 -13.22 -18.15 -5.54
CA PRO A 136 -14.56 -18.01 -4.94
C PRO A 136 -14.56 -17.60 -3.46
N ALA A 137 -13.67 -18.19 -2.65
CA ALA A 137 -13.54 -17.85 -1.23
C ALA A 137 -13.15 -16.37 -0.99
N VAL A 138 -12.28 -15.80 -1.83
CA VAL A 138 -11.90 -14.38 -1.76
C VAL A 138 -13.05 -13.50 -2.22
N CYS A 139 -13.77 -13.87 -3.28
CA CYS A 139 -14.97 -13.16 -3.72
C CYS A 139 -16.04 -13.10 -2.61
N ASP A 140 -16.29 -14.22 -1.95
CA ASP A 140 -17.24 -14.31 -0.84
C ASP A 140 -16.76 -13.50 0.38
N THR A 141 -15.46 -13.48 0.62
CA THR A 141 -14.85 -12.67 1.70
C THR A 141 -15.02 -11.18 1.42
N LEU A 142 -14.72 -10.73 0.20
CA LEU A 142 -14.90 -9.35 -0.23
C LEU A 142 -16.36 -8.92 -0.07
N ARG A 143 -17.32 -9.74 -0.53
CA ARG A 143 -18.75 -9.46 -0.43
C ARG A 143 -19.22 -9.27 1.02
N ARG A 144 -18.66 -10.04 1.96
CA ARG A 144 -19.12 -10.03 3.36
C ARG A 144 -18.39 -9.03 4.25
N HIS A 145 -17.10 -8.81 4.00
CA HIS A 145 -16.25 -8.05 4.89
C HIS A 145 -15.87 -6.68 4.32
N PHE A 146 -16.01 -6.44 3.01
CA PHE A 146 -15.67 -5.17 2.39
C PHE A 146 -16.93 -4.37 2.05
N ALA A 147 -17.43 -3.64 3.05
CA ALA A 147 -18.69 -2.90 2.95
C ALA A 147 -18.75 -2.00 1.70
N GLY A 148 -19.85 -2.12 0.94
CA GLY A 148 -20.11 -1.34 -0.27
C GLY A 148 -19.25 -1.71 -1.48
N PHE A 149 -18.41 -2.74 -1.39
CA PHE A 149 -17.59 -3.19 -2.51
C PHE A 149 -18.19 -4.41 -3.19
N GLU A 150 -18.31 -4.32 -4.53
CA GLU A 150 -18.71 -5.43 -5.38
C GLU A 150 -17.66 -5.64 -6.47
N LEU A 151 -17.30 -6.91 -6.70
CA LEU A 151 -16.50 -7.31 -7.85
C LEU A 151 -17.37 -7.26 -9.10
N THR A 152 -16.91 -6.57 -10.15
CA THR A 152 -17.60 -6.62 -11.44
C THR A 152 -17.26 -7.91 -12.17
N GLN A 153 -18.16 -8.35 -13.05
CA GLN A 153 -17.91 -9.52 -13.89
C GLN A 153 -16.64 -9.35 -14.75
N GLU A 154 -16.42 -8.15 -15.26
CA GLU A 154 -15.25 -7.79 -16.06
C GLU A 154 -13.94 -7.94 -15.28
N MET A 155 -13.88 -7.45 -14.04
CA MET A 155 -12.71 -7.64 -13.18
C MET A 155 -12.35 -9.12 -13.01
N VAL A 156 -13.35 -9.97 -12.77
CA VAL A 156 -13.15 -11.41 -12.57
C VAL A 156 -12.68 -12.08 -13.87
N GLN A 157 -13.27 -11.71 -15.00
CA GLN A 157 -12.86 -12.24 -16.31
C GLN A 157 -11.44 -11.84 -16.67
N ARG A 158 -11.04 -10.59 -16.40
CA ARG A 158 -9.67 -10.10 -16.63
C ARG A 158 -8.68 -10.79 -15.70
N ALA A 159 -9.01 -10.97 -14.43
CA ALA A 159 -8.20 -11.73 -13.49
C ALA A 159 -7.98 -13.18 -13.95
N GLN A 160 -9.02 -13.85 -14.46
CA GLN A 160 -8.93 -15.20 -15.02
C GLN A 160 -8.09 -15.24 -16.31
N ARG A 161 -8.21 -14.21 -17.15
CA ARG A 161 -7.49 -14.11 -18.44
C ARG A 161 -6.00 -13.87 -18.26
N TYR A 162 -5.62 -12.95 -17.37
CA TYR A 162 -4.25 -12.48 -17.25
C TYR A 162 -3.49 -13.09 -16.07
N GLY A 163 -4.20 -13.55 -15.03
CA GLY A 163 -3.59 -14.07 -13.82
C GLY A 163 -2.71 -13.02 -13.13
N VAL A 164 -1.49 -13.43 -12.79
CA VAL A 164 -0.46 -12.61 -12.16
C VAL A 164 0.71 -12.46 -13.12
N ALA A 165 1.26 -11.25 -13.25
CA ALA A 165 2.37 -11.00 -14.16
C ALA A 165 3.61 -11.82 -13.78
N PRO A 166 4.41 -12.28 -14.78
CA PRO A 166 5.65 -13.00 -14.51
C PRO A 166 6.67 -12.08 -13.86
N VAL A 167 7.54 -12.67 -13.04
CA VAL A 167 8.64 -11.97 -12.36
C VAL A 167 9.97 -12.32 -13.00
N THR A 168 10.78 -11.31 -13.29
CA THR A 168 12.16 -11.46 -13.73
C THR A 168 13.11 -10.82 -12.72
N TRP A 169 14.34 -11.33 -12.63
CA TRP A 169 15.36 -10.84 -11.70
C TRP A 169 16.52 -10.21 -12.47
N ALA A 170 16.90 -9.00 -12.10
CA ALA A 170 17.98 -8.26 -12.74
C ALA A 170 18.98 -7.74 -11.69
N LEU A 171 20.27 -7.89 -11.99
CA LEU A 171 21.34 -7.29 -11.20
C LEU A 171 21.59 -5.88 -11.75
N SER A 172 21.50 -4.86 -10.90
CA SER A 172 21.90 -3.50 -11.28
C SER A 172 23.42 -3.33 -11.21
N GLU A 173 23.91 -2.23 -11.79
CA GLU A 173 25.35 -1.92 -11.85
C GLU A 173 26.02 -1.80 -10.47
N ASP A 174 25.25 -1.38 -9.46
CA ASP A 174 25.66 -1.32 -8.05
C ASP A 174 25.65 -2.70 -7.34
N GLY A 175 25.33 -3.77 -8.06
CA GLY A 175 25.28 -5.13 -7.52
C GLY A 175 24.01 -5.47 -6.74
N ALA A 176 23.00 -4.59 -6.72
CA ALA A 176 21.72 -4.89 -6.11
C ALA A 176 20.88 -5.82 -7.02
N LEU A 177 20.29 -6.86 -6.44
CA LEU A 177 19.36 -7.73 -7.16
C LEU A 177 17.93 -7.19 -7.01
N THR A 178 17.29 -6.86 -8.13
CA THR A 178 15.94 -6.30 -8.21
C THR A 178 15.00 -7.27 -8.93
N ALA A 179 13.73 -7.27 -8.55
CA ALA A 179 12.69 -8.04 -9.26
C ALA A 179 11.81 -7.10 -10.07
N TRP A 180 11.39 -7.54 -11.25
CA TRP A 180 10.57 -6.78 -12.18
C TRP A 180 9.35 -7.59 -12.58
N ALA A 181 8.20 -6.94 -12.67
CA ALA A 181 6.98 -7.55 -13.18
C ALA A 181 6.26 -6.57 -14.11
N ALA A 182 5.97 -7.00 -15.33
CA ALA A 182 5.32 -6.18 -16.34
C ALA A 182 4.14 -6.92 -16.98
N GLY A 183 3.06 -6.18 -17.26
CA GLY A 183 1.87 -6.74 -17.89
C GLY A 183 0.67 -5.79 -17.80
N PRO A 184 -0.54 -6.27 -18.15
CA PRO A 184 -1.77 -5.52 -17.89
C PRO A 184 -1.84 -5.04 -16.45
N ALA A 185 -2.44 -3.86 -16.24
CA ALA A 185 -2.39 -3.16 -14.95
C ALA A 185 -2.76 -4.04 -13.75
N GLU A 186 -3.85 -4.81 -13.81
CA GLU A 186 -4.28 -5.70 -12.74
C GLU A 186 -3.30 -6.85 -12.48
N ALA A 187 -2.77 -7.45 -13.54
CA ALA A 187 -1.86 -8.59 -13.46
C ALA A 187 -0.52 -8.20 -12.84
N ALA A 188 0.03 -7.04 -13.24
CA ALA A 188 1.25 -6.49 -12.65
C ALA A 188 1.03 -6.06 -11.19
N SER A 189 -0.11 -5.43 -10.91
CA SER A 189 -0.46 -4.95 -9.57
C SER A 189 -0.66 -6.08 -8.55
N HIS A 190 -1.10 -7.28 -8.97
CA HIS A 190 -1.21 -8.46 -8.10
C HIS A 190 0.13 -8.96 -7.53
N VAL A 191 1.26 -8.63 -8.17
CA VAL A 191 2.58 -9.12 -7.74
C VAL A 191 3.03 -8.45 -6.44
N GLU A 192 2.70 -7.16 -6.25
CA GLU A 192 3.29 -6.27 -5.24
C GLU A 192 3.41 -6.92 -3.86
N THR A 193 2.28 -7.19 -3.23
CA THR A 193 2.20 -7.61 -1.84
C THR A 193 2.58 -9.08 -1.65
N THR A 194 2.29 -9.94 -2.64
CA THR A 194 2.65 -11.36 -2.58
C THR A 194 4.16 -11.60 -2.72
N LEU A 195 4.82 -10.92 -3.67
CA LEU A 195 6.26 -11.05 -3.86
C LEU A 195 7.02 -10.39 -2.71
N THR A 196 6.59 -9.21 -2.23
CA THR A 196 7.19 -8.54 -1.08
C THR A 196 7.17 -9.47 0.15
N GLN A 197 6.05 -10.16 0.39
CA GLN A 197 5.91 -11.09 1.50
C GLN A 197 6.80 -12.34 1.34
N ALA A 198 6.95 -12.87 0.13
CA ALA A 198 7.86 -13.99 -0.12
C ALA A 198 9.35 -13.61 0.04
N VAL A 199 9.74 -12.41 -0.43
CA VAL A 199 11.09 -11.89 -0.23
C VAL A 199 11.37 -11.65 1.26
N GLN A 200 10.39 -11.15 2.01
CA GLN A 200 10.50 -10.99 3.46
C GLN A 200 10.84 -12.32 4.15
N GLU A 201 10.14 -13.40 3.82
CA GLU A 201 10.42 -14.76 4.34
C GLU A 201 11.82 -15.25 3.95
N LEU A 202 12.26 -14.99 2.70
CA LEU A 202 13.62 -15.33 2.25
C LEU A 202 14.70 -14.62 3.08
N LEU A 203 14.55 -13.32 3.32
CA LEU A 203 15.51 -12.54 4.09
C LEU A 203 15.61 -13.05 5.53
N ILE A 204 14.48 -13.39 6.16
CA ILE A 204 14.43 -13.98 7.49
C ILE A 204 15.13 -15.35 7.49
N ALA A 205 14.82 -16.21 6.52
CA ALA A 205 15.43 -17.54 6.42
C ALA A 205 16.96 -17.47 6.24
N ALA A 206 17.44 -16.52 5.44
CA ALA A 206 18.86 -16.30 5.22
C ALA A 206 19.59 -15.80 6.49
N GLN A 207 18.99 -14.86 7.24
CA GLN A 207 19.52 -14.41 8.52
C GLN A 207 19.65 -15.57 9.52
N VAL A 208 18.61 -16.39 9.64
CA VAL A 208 18.66 -17.56 10.54
C VAL A 208 19.75 -18.55 10.12
N ARG A 209 19.86 -18.90 8.83
CA ARG A 209 20.94 -19.77 8.34
C ARG A 209 22.32 -19.19 8.64
N GLN A 210 22.49 -17.88 8.56
CA GLN A 210 23.73 -17.21 8.94
C GLN A 210 24.02 -17.34 10.43
N LEU A 211 23.03 -17.10 11.30
CA LEU A 211 23.16 -17.26 12.75
C LEU A 211 23.47 -18.70 13.17
N GLU A 212 22.85 -19.69 12.50
CA GLU A 212 23.10 -21.11 12.74
C GLU A 212 24.52 -21.53 12.30
N ARG A 213 25.01 -21.03 11.16
CA ARG A 213 26.39 -21.26 10.71
C ARG A 213 27.44 -20.65 11.64
N MET A 214 27.09 -19.58 12.34
CA MET A 214 27.94 -18.95 13.35
C MET A 214 27.86 -19.65 14.71
N GLU A 215 27.15 -20.79 14.82
CA GLU A 215 26.90 -21.54 16.04
C GLU A 215 26.31 -20.71 17.20
N ARG A 216 25.66 -19.57 16.88
CA ARG A 216 25.12 -18.66 17.90
C ARG A 216 23.83 -19.22 18.49
N VAL A 217 22.89 -19.57 17.62
CA VAL A 217 21.56 -20.01 18.02
C VAL A 217 21.00 -20.99 17.00
N ARG A 218 20.09 -21.86 17.45
CA ARG A 218 19.29 -22.71 16.58
C ARG A 218 17.85 -22.25 16.62
N LEU A 219 17.38 -21.63 15.54
CA LEU A 219 16.03 -21.08 15.45
C LEU A 219 15.18 -21.94 14.53
N THR A 220 13.98 -22.29 14.99
CA THR A 220 13.01 -23.03 14.20
C THR A 220 11.88 -22.10 13.72
N PRO A 221 11.13 -22.47 12.66
CA PRO A 221 9.91 -21.73 12.29
C PRO A 221 8.96 -21.53 13.47
N ARG A 222 8.87 -22.54 14.35
CA ARG A 222 8.09 -22.49 15.58
C ARG A 222 8.59 -21.42 16.55
N SER A 223 9.91 -21.33 16.76
CA SER A 223 10.52 -20.33 17.66
C SER A 223 10.35 -18.91 17.14
N LEU A 224 10.48 -18.71 15.83
CA LEU A 224 10.19 -17.42 15.18
C LEU A 224 8.73 -17.02 15.38
N LEU A 225 7.78 -17.95 15.14
CA LEU A 225 6.36 -17.70 15.31
C LEU A 225 5.99 -17.39 16.77
N ALA A 226 6.55 -18.13 17.73
CA ALA A 226 6.38 -17.90 19.16
C ALA A 226 6.88 -16.51 19.58
N SER A 227 8.08 -16.13 19.11
CA SER A 227 8.66 -14.81 19.35
C SER A 227 7.82 -13.69 18.76
N ALA A 228 7.33 -13.84 17.53
CA ALA A 228 6.48 -12.85 16.88
C ALA A 228 5.13 -12.65 17.60
N LEU A 229 4.50 -13.74 18.04
CA LEU A 229 3.26 -13.67 18.84
C LEU A 229 3.48 -13.02 20.21
N ALA A 230 4.56 -13.38 20.90
CA ALA A 230 4.92 -12.76 22.17
C ALA A 230 5.17 -11.25 22.01
N ARG A 231 5.89 -10.85 20.95
CA ARG A 231 6.12 -9.43 20.61
C ARG A 231 4.81 -8.69 20.37
N LEU A 232 3.90 -9.28 19.57
CA LEU A 232 2.58 -8.71 19.31
C LEU A 232 1.79 -8.54 20.60
N ALA A 233 1.76 -9.56 21.46
CA ALA A 233 1.02 -9.52 22.71
C ALA A 233 1.49 -8.38 23.64
N LEU A 234 2.81 -8.20 23.75
CA LEU A 234 3.42 -7.08 24.50
C LEU A 234 3.08 -5.72 23.88
N GLY A 235 3.16 -5.59 22.56
CA GLY A 235 2.81 -4.37 21.83
C GLY A 235 1.34 -3.97 22.02
N VAL A 236 0.43 -4.92 21.85
CA VAL A 236 -1.02 -4.72 22.08
C VAL A 236 -1.30 -4.34 23.53
N ALA A 237 -0.65 -4.99 24.50
CA ALA A 237 -0.81 -4.64 25.91
C ALA A 237 -0.36 -3.20 26.19
N ARG A 238 0.77 -2.79 25.62
CA ARG A 238 1.29 -1.42 25.72
C ARG A 238 0.30 -0.41 25.15
N LEU A 239 -0.22 -0.66 23.95
CA LEU A 239 -1.23 0.22 23.33
C LEU A 239 -2.48 0.31 24.19
N ASN A 240 -3.04 -0.81 24.63
CA ASN A 240 -4.24 -0.84 25.45
C ASN A 240 -4.09 -0.10 26.79
N ALA A 241 -2.89 -0.09 27.36
CA ALA A 241 -2.60 0.59 28.61
C ALA A 241 -2.42 2.11 28.42
N ARG A 242 -1.81 2.54 27.31
CA ARG A 242 -1.30 3.92 27.16
C ARG A 242 -2.07 4.80 26.18
N VAL A 243 -2.79 4.19 25.24
CA VAL A 243 -3.64 4.89 24.27
C VAL A 243 -5.03 5.13 24.87
N PRO A 244 -5.51 6.38 24.92
CA PRO A 244 -6.86 6.67 25.39
C PRO A 244 -7.91 6.03 24.47
N PRO A 245 -9.13 5.72 24.96
CA PRO A 245 -10.23 5.32 24.10
C PRO A 245 -10.51 6.38 23.03
N GLY A 246 -10.83 5.97 21.82
CA GLY A 246 -11.22 6.88 20.73
C GLY A 246 -10.62 6.51 19.38
N PRO A 247 -9.28 6.50 19.23
CA PRO A 247 -8.66 6.19 17.96
C PRO A 247 -8.98 4.78 17.48
N ARG A 248 -9.20 4.65 16.17
CA ARG A 248 -9.35 3.36 15.50
C ARG A 248 -8.00 2.76 15.15
N MET A 249 -7.91 1.44 15.18
CA MET A 249 -6.70 0.68 14.87
C MET A 249 -6.96 -0.23 13.66
N PHE A 250 -6.22 0.01 12.59
CA PHE A 250 -6.24 -0.79 11.37
C PHE A 250 -4.92 -1.56 11.22
N LEU A 251 -5.00 -2.84 10.85
CA LEU A 251 -3.81 -3.62 10.46
C LEU A 251 -3.58 -3.57 8.96
N PHE A 252 -2.46 -2.98 8.53
CA PHE A 252 -2.00 -2.90 7.14
C PHE A 252 -0.76 -3.80 6.92
N ALA A 253 -0.88 -5.07 7.28
CA ALA A 253 0.25 -5.97 7.50
C ALA A 253 0.58 -6.94 6.35
N GLY A 254 -0.21 -6.98 5.26
CA GLY A 254 -0.11 -8.04 4.25
C GLY A 254 1.29 -8.17 3.62
N ARG A 255 1.87 -7.07 3.17
CA ARG A 255 3.09 -7.07 2.33
C ARG A 255 4.41 -7.44 3.02
N ARG A 256 4.56 -7.22 4.33
CA ARG A 256 5.84 -7.44 5.06
C ARG A 256 5.68 -8.32 6.30
N SER A 257 4.70 -9.23 6.27
CA SER A 257 4.57 -10.16 7.37
C SER A 257 5.68 -11.21 7.36
N SER A 258 6.16 -11.59 8.55
CA SER A 258 7.22 -12.57 8.75
C SER A 258 6.84 -13.97 8.28
N SER A 259 5.55 -14.31 8.27
CA SER A 259 5.01 -15.50 7.62
C SER A 259 3.51 -15.36 7.37
N ARG A 260 2.97 -16.13 6.41
CA ARG A 260 1.51 -16.16 6.17
C ARG A 260 0.72 -16.64 7.39
N ARG A 261 1.23 -17.61 8.14
CA ARG A 261 0.56 -18.11 9.35
C ARG A 261 0.54 -17.04 10.45
N PHE A 262 1.65 -16.34 10.65
CA PHE A 262 1.67 -15.21 11.58
C PHE A 262 0.69 -14.12 11.15
N LEU A 263 0.61 -13.77 9.86
CA LEU A 263 -0.35 -12.79 9.37
C LEU A 263 -1.80 -13.14 9.75
N VAL A 264 -2.20 -14.41 9.64
CA VAL A 264 -3.54 -14.88 10.05
C VAL A 264 -3.72 -14.72 11.57
N LEU A 265 -2.76 -15.20 12.36
CA LEU A 265 -2.82 -15.17 13.83
C LEU A 265 -2.76 -13.75 14.40
N GLN A 266 -1.99 -12.86 13.77
CA GLN A 266 -1.87 -11.45 14.13
C GLN A 266 -3.23 -10.75 14.01
N ASN A 267 -3.93 -10.99 12.90
CA ASN A 267 -5.27 -10.43 12.70
C ASN A 267 -6.26 -11.00 13.71
N TRP A 268 -6.20 -12.29 14.00
CA TRP A 268 -7.05 -12.93 15.01
C TRP A 268 -6.80 -12.37 16.41
N TYR A 269 -5.53 -12.30 16.82
CA TYR A 269 -5.14 -11.77 18.13
C TYR A 269 -5.55 -10.31 18.31
N CYS A 270 -5.30 -9.46 17.31
CA CYS A 270 -5.74 -8.06 17.35
C CYS A 270 -7.26 -7.94 17.39
N GLY A 271 -7.99 -8.76 16.61
CA GLY A 271 -9.45 -8.79 16.64
C GLY A 271 -10.06 -9.11 18.01
N LEU A 272 -9.36 -9.91 18.82
CA LEU A 272 -9.79 -10.29 20.17
C LEU A 272 -9.30 -9.33 21.26
N HIS A 273 -8.12 -8.73 21.09
CA HIS A 273 -7.40 -8.10 22.20
C HIS A 273 -6.97 -6.65 21.97
N LEU A 274 -6.96 -6.14 20.74
CA LEU A 274 -6.56 -4.75 20.48
C LEU A 274 -7.74 -3.79 20.70
N ARG A 275 -7.61 -2.89 21.66
CA ARG A 275 -8.60 -1.83 21.89
C ARG A 275 -8.65 -0.90 20.67
N GLY A 276 -9.86 -0.60 20.22
CA GLY A 276 -10.06 0.24 19.04
C GLY A 276 -9.86 -0.51 17.73
N TRP A 277 -9.69 -1.85 17.74
CA TRP A 277 -9.69 -2.68 16.53
C TRP A 277 -10.83 -2.30 15.60
N ALA A 278 -10.49 -1.92 14.37
CA ALA A 278 -11.44 -1.43 13.40
C ALA A 278 -11.33 -2.13 12.04
N GLY A 279 -10.41 -3.07 11.86
CA GLY A 279 -10.32 -3.91 10.67
C GLY A 279 -8.90 -4.09 10.13
N THR A 280 -8.81 -4.76 8.99
CA THR A 280 -7.55 -5.14 8.35
C THR A 280 -7.58 -4.95 6.84
N SER A 281 -6.42 -4.73 6.23
CA SER A 281 -6.29 -4.81 4.77
C SER A 281 -6.07 -6.23 4.28
N ALA A 282 -5.63 -7.16 5.12
CA ALA A 282 -5.12 -8.46 4.68
C ALA A 282 -6.23 -9.41 4.22
N LEU A 283 -6.42 -9.55 2.89
CA LEU A 283 -7.43 -10.44 2.31
C LEU A 283 -7.17 -11.91 2.63
N LEU A 284 -5.90 -12.33 2.56
CA LEU A 284 -5.50 -13.71 2.90
C LEU A 284 -5.89 -14.06 4.33
N ALA A 285 -5.60 -13.18 5.30
CA ALA A 285 -5.94 -13.41 6.69
C ALA A 285 -7.45 -13.52 6.90
N THR A 286 -8.19 -12.59 6.31
CA THR A 286 -9.66 -12.53 6.42
C THR A 286 -10.31 -13.78 5.81
N ALA A 287 -9.90 -14.18 4.59
CA ALA A 287 -10.43 -15.36 3.93
C ALA A 287 -10.10 -16.66 4.68
N THR A 288 -8.90 -16.75 5.25
CA THR A 288 -8.46 -17.92 6.03
C THR A 288 -9.23 -18.04 7.36
N LEU A 289 -9.37 -16.94 8.09
CA LEU A 289 -10.12 -16.90 9.35
C LEU A 289 -11.60 -17.20 9.12
N ASP A 290 -12.16 -16.63 8.06
CA ASP A 290 -13.55 -16.89 7.70
C ASP A 290 -13.81 -18.37 7.37
N GLY A 291 -12.94 -18.97 6.54
CA GLY A 291 -13.00 -20.40 6.23
C GLY A 291 -12.88 -21.26 7.49
N THR A 292 -11.97 -20.88 8.40
CA THR A 292 -11.77 -21.56 9.68
C THR A 292 -13.01 -21.49 10.57
N LEU A 293 -13.59 -20.30 10.73
CA LEU A 293 -14.80 -20.10 11.53
C LEU A 293 -15.97 -20.95 11.03
N ARG A 294 -16.16 -20.99 9.71
CA ARG A 294 -17.19 -21.82 9.06
C ARG A 294 -16.93 -23.30 9.29
N ALA A 295 -15.70 -23.77 9.11
CA ALA A 295 -15.33 -25.17 9.31
C ALA A 295 -15.59 -25.64 10.76
N LEU A 296 -15.44 -24.75 11.74
CA LEU A 296 -15.68 -25.04 13.15
C LEU A 296 -17.12 -24.77 13.61
N GLY A 297 -18.03 -24.36 12.71
CA GLY A 297 -19.42 -24.07 13.04
C GLY A 297 -19.63 -22.82 13.92
N SER A 298 -18.60 -21.98 14.05
CA SER A 298 -18.65 -20.73 14.82
C SER A 298 -19.41 -19.65 14.03
N ARG A 299 -20.34 -18.94 14.70
CA ARG A 299 -21.05 -17.82 14.06
C ARG A 299 -20.12 -16.62 13.85
N LEU A 300 -20.04 -16.17 12.60
CA LEU A 300 -19.19 -15.07 12.10
C LEU A 300 -19.44 -13.72 12.79
N ASP A 301 -20.67 -13.49 13.22
CA ASP A 301 -21.15 -12.15 13.57
C ASP A 301 -20.67 -11.66 14.95
N ARG A 302 -19.85 -12.44 15.67
CA ARG A 302 -19.42 -12.15 17.04
C ARG A 302 -17.92 -12.26 17.31
N LEU A 303 -17.09 -12.61 16.32
CA LEU A 303 -15.72 -13.05 16.59
C LEU A 303 -14.71 -12.44 15.60
N GLY A 304 -14.14 -11.27 15.96
CA GLY A 304 -12.76 -10.86 15.68
C GLY A 304 -12.23 -10.65 14.25
N VAL A 305 -12.85 -11.18 13.18
CA VAL A 305 -12.29 -11.04 11.81
C VAL A 305 -12.23 -9.57 11.36
N GLY A 306 -13.18 -8.76 11.82
CA GLY A 306 -13.28 -7.34 11.49
C GLY A 306 -13.67 -7.09 10.01
N PRO A 307 -13.94 -5.82 9.64
CA PRO A 307 -14.14 -5.46 8.25
C PRO A 307 -12.80 -5.39 7.50
N LEU A 308 -12.87 -5.59 6.19
CA LEU A 308 -11.79 -5.26 5.28
C LEU A 308 -11.73 -3.74 5.10
N VAL A 309 -10.52 -3.20 5.22
CA VAL A 309 -10.24 -1.76 5.09
C VAL A 309 -9.21 -1.57 4.00
N GLY A 310 -9.61 -0.84 2.97
CA GLY A 310 -8.74 -0.44 1.87
C GLY A 310 -9.12 0.96 1.41
N THR A 311 -8.13 1.84 1.35
CA THR A 311 -8.23 3.18 0.77
C THR A 311 -7.84 3.09 -0.71
N LEU A 312 -7.05 4.03 -1.21
CA LEU A 312 -6.21 3.91 -2.40
C LEU A 312 -4.73 3.71 -2.06
N ALA A 313 -3.89 3.45 -3.06
CA ALA A 313 -2.43 3.48 -2.93
C ALA A 313 -1.82 4.46 -3.93
N HIS A 314 -0.57 4.88 -3.67
CA HIS A 314 0.17 5.79 -4.55
C HIS A 314 0.28 5.30 -5.98
N GLU A 315 0.30 3.98 -6.19
CA GLU A 315 0.30 3.36 -7.53
C GLU A 315 -0.71 4.03 -8.47
N THR A 316 -1.97 4.14 -8.05
CA THR A 316 -3.04 4.78 -8.84
C THR A 316 -2.78 6.23 -9.15
N LEU A 317 -2.15 6.97 -8.23
CA LEU A 317 -1.89 8.40 -8.41
C LEU A 317 -0.65 8.63 -9.27
N MET A 318 0.38 7.80 -9.11
CA MET A 318 1.59 7.81 -9.92
C MET A 318 1.30 7.46 -11.38
N LEU A 319 0.42 6.48 -11.63
CA LEU A 319 0.09 6.08 -13.01
C LEU A 319 -0.82 7.11 -13.69
N THR A 320 -1.79 7.70 -13.00
CA THR A 320 -2.61 8.75 -13.62
C THR A 320 -1.82 10.03 -13.84
N ASP A 321 -0.89 10.35 -12.94
CA ASP A 321 0.07 11.43 -13.14
C ASP A 321 0.92 11.20 -14.39
N GLN A 322 1.55 10.03 -14.54
CA GLN A 322 2.36 9.72 -15.73
C GLN A 322 1.52 9.71 -17.02
N LEU A 323 0.42 8.96 -17.04
CA LEU A 323 -0.36 8.79 -18.27
C LEU A 323 -0.99 10.08 -18.77
N LEU A 324 -1.18 11.07 -17.89
CA LEU A 324 -1.95 12.28 -18.15
C LEU A 324 -1.17 13.57 -17.81
N ALA A 325 0.16 13.49 -17.70
CA ALA A 325 1.03 14.62 -17.38
C ALA A 325 0.82 15.83 -18.31
N GLY A 326 0.40 15.58 -19.56
CA GLY A 326 0.06 16.63 -20.53
C GLY A 326 -1.05 17.59 -20.06
N TYR A 327 -1.99 17.15 -19.22
CA TYR A 327 -3.05 18.01 -18.70
C TYR A 327 -2.55 18.99 -17.64
N ASP A 328 -1.55 18.62 -16.84
CA ASP A 328 -0.91 19.54 -15.88
C ASP A 328 -0.17 20.66 -16.63
N ILE A 329 0.54 20.29 -17.71
CA ILE A 329 1.30 21.23 -18.56
C ILE A 329 0.35 22.15 -19.34
N GLN A 330 -0.72 21.60 -19.92
CA GLN A 330 -1.75 22.37 -20.62
C GLN A 330 -2.38 23.42 -19.70
N GLN A 331 -2.67 23.06 -18.45
CA GLN A 331 -3.24 23.99 -17.47
C GLN A 331 -2.31 25.19 -17.22
N ALA A 332 -1.01 24.94 -17.07
CA ALA A 332 -0.03 25.99 -16.78
C ALA A 332 0.26 26.90 -18.00
N THR A 333 0.26 26.33 -19.21
CA THR A 333 0.67 27.04 -20.44
C THR A 333 -0.49 27.58 -21.27
N GLY A 334 -1.71 27.06 -21.10
CA GLY A 334 -2.87 27.38 -21.94
C GLY A 334 -2.81 26.79 -23.35
N ALA A 335 -1.76 26.05 -23.70
CA ALA A 335 -1.58 25.41 -25.00
C ALA A 335 -2.35 24.09 -25.06
N ALA A 336 -3.03 23.82 -26.19
CA ALA A 336 -3.67 22.53 -26.42
C ALA A 336 -2.60 21.42 -26.54
N THR A 337 -2.86 20.25 -25.97
CA THR A 337 -2.01 19.07 -26.17
C THR A 337 -2.03 18.66 -27.64
N GLU A 338 -0.90 18.78 -28.34
CA GLU A 338 -0.69 18.04 -29.59
C GLU A 338 -0.66 16.55 -29.24
N GLN A 339 -1.67 15.83 -29.72
CA GLN A 339 -1.78 14.37 -29.58
C GLN A 339 -0.73 13.69 -30.48
N ASP A 340 0.50 13.55 -30.01
CA ASP A 340 1.49 12.71 -30.68
C ASP A 340 1.55 11.32 -30.05
N GLY A 341 0.72 10.44 -30.60
CA GLY A 341 1.04 9.02 -30.65
C GLY A 341 2.24 8.81 -31.58
N ALA A 342 3.38 8.43 -30.98
CA ALA A 342 4.58 7.90 -31.62
C ALA A 342 5.50 8.88 -32.41
N THR A 343 6.81 8.69 -32.14
CA THR A 343 7.99 9.10 -32.93
C THR A 343 8.37 10.59 -32.99
N THR A 344 9.13 11.06 -31.99
CA THR A 344 10.15 12.10 -32.21
C THR A 344 11.47 11.45 -32.66
N THR A 345 11.61 11.23 -33.96
CA THR A 345 12.93 11.09 -34.60
C THR A 345 13.63 12.45 -34.59
N VAL A 346 14.71 12.57 -33.82
CA VAL A 346 15.63 13.71 -33.90
C VAL A 346 16.50 13.53 -35.15
N GLY A 347 16.21 14.30 -36.20
CA GLY A 347 17.08 14.47 -37.36
C GLY A 347 18.08 15.60 -37.13
N ALA A 348 19.34 15.34 -37.45
CA ALA A 348 20.47 16.25 -37.27
C ALA A 348 20.56 17.36 -38.34
N ALA A 349 21.08 18.52 -37.89
CA ALA A 349 21.91 19.52 -38.58
C ALA A 349 21.39 20.28 -39.83
N GLY A 350 21.48 21.62 -39.77
CA GLY A 350 21.48 22.52 -40.94
C GLY A 350 21.35 24.00 -40.56
N GLN A 351 22.29 24.83 -41.02
CA GLN A 351 22.56 26.24 -40.67
C GLN A 351 21.65 27.29 -41.36
N ASP A 352 21.63 28.47 -40.74
CA ASP A 352 21.49 29.86 -41.26
C ASP A 352 20.24 30.31 -42.05
N ALA A 353 19.52 31.31 -41.51
CA ALA A 353 19.30 32.64 -42.12
C ALA A 353 18.42 33.55 -41.23
N ALA A 354 18.63 34.86 -41.37
CA ALA A 354 18.21 35.93 -40.46
C ALA A 354 16.84 36.60 -40.77
N GLY A 355 16.08 36.89 -39.70
CA GLY A 355 15.16 38.04 -39.49
C GLY A 355 13.74 38.02 -40.11
N PRO A 356 12.79 38.90 -39.70
CA PRO A 356 12.64 39.62 -38.42
C PRO A 356 11.23 39.51 -37.78
N GLN A 357 11.16 39.80 -36.47
CA GLN A 357 10.05 40.34 -35.65
C GLN A 357 8.58 40.08 -36.08
N HIS A 358 7.85 39.33 -35.25
CA HIS A 358 6.47 39.68 -34.88
C HIS A 358 6.06 39.11 -33.52
N ALA A 359 5.33 39.95 -32.77
CA ALA A 359 4.54 39.67 -31.56
C ALA A 359 5.31 39.24 -30.30
N GLN A 360 5.68 40.23 -29.49
CA GLN A 360 5.76 40.07 -28.04
C GLN A 360 4.39 39.61 -27.53
N ALA A 361 4.23 38.30 -27.32
CA ALA A 361 3.24 37.80 -26.37
C ALA A 361 3.59 38.42 -25.02
N SER A 362 2.64 39.13 -24.41
CA SER A 362 2.80 39.63 -23.05
C SER A 362 3.19 38.44 -22.17
N ALA A 363 4.33 38.52 -21.51
CA ALA A 363 4.77 37.52 -20.56
C ALA A 363 3.77 37.49 -19.39
N SER A 364 2.70 36.71 -19.54
CA SER A 364 1.91 36.23 -18.42
C SER A 364 2.88 35.45 -17.53
N HIS A 365 2.96 35.79 -16.24
CA HIS A 365 3.71 34.99 -15.29
C HIS A 365 3.37 33.50 -15.48
N PRO A 366 4.38 32.60 -15.52
CA PRO A 366 4.11 31.18 -15.64
C PRO A 366 3.21 30.78 -14.47
N ARG A 367 2.03 30.24 -14.80
CA ARG A 367 1.06 29.78 -13.80
C ARG A 367 1.66 28.58 -13.06
N GLY A 368 1.36 28.46 -11.77
CA GLY A 368 1.72 27.27 -10.99
C GLY A 368 1.13 26.00 -11.61
N LEU A 369 1.89 24.91 -11.55
CA LEU A 369 1.47 23.59 -12.04
C LEU A 369 0.53 22.94 -11.01
N ALA A 370 -0.69 22.59 -11.43
CA ALA A 370 -1.63 21.86 -10.57
C ALA A 370 -1.48 20.35 -10.70
N GLN A 371 -1.78 19.60 -9.63
CA GLN A 371 -1.74 18.13 -9.61
C GLN A 371 -3.00 17.50 -10.24
N VAL A 372 -3.34 17.83 -11.50
CA VAL A 372 -4.57 17.36 -12.17
C VAL A 372 -4.58 15.83 -12.27
N GLY A 373 -3.45 15.21 -12.64
CA GLY A 373 -3.32 13.75 -12.71
C GLY A 373 -3.61 13.05 -11.38
N CYS A 374 -3.14 13.59 -10.26
CA CYS A 374 -3.41 13.02 -8.92
C CYS A 374 -4.87 13.24 -8.49
N LEU A 375 -5.46 14.42 -8.75
CA LEU A 375 -6.88 14.66 -8.47
C LEU A 375 -7.76 13.69 -9.27
N LEU A 376 -7.47 13.51 -10.55
CA LEU A 376 -8.23 12.60 -11.40
C LEU A 376 -8.16 11.16 -10.92
N GLY A 377 -6.99 10.67 -10.51
CA GLY A 377 -6.85 9.31 -9.96
C GLY A 377 -7.75 9.05 -8.75
N HIS A 378 -7.94 10.06 -7.89
CA HIS A 378 -8.94 9.96 -6.82
C HIS A 378 -10.37 9.91 -7.37
N LEU A 379 -10.73 10.79 -8.31
CA LEU A 379 -12.09 10.84 -8.87
C LEU A 379 -12.47 9.54 -9.60
N LEU A 380 -11.57 8.97 -10.42
CA LEU A 380 -11.80 7.71 -11.12
C LEU A 380 -12.02 6.54 -10.15
N LEU A 381 -11.28 6.51 -9.03
CA LEU A 381 -11.49 5.50 -8.01
C LEU A 381 -12.85 5.65 -7.31
N LEU A 382 -13.24 6.89 -6.99
CA LEU A 382 -14.55 7.18 -6.41
C LEU A 382 -15.69 6.80 -7.35
N ALA A 383 -15.56 7.11 -8.65
CA ALA A 383 -16.55 6.79 -9.68
C ALA A 383 -16.68 5.28 -9.96
N SER A 384 -15.56 4.55 -9.97
CA SER A 384 -15.55 3.12 -10.31
C SER A 384 -16.14 2.25 -9.20
N GLY A 385 -15.74 2.44 -7.94
CA GLY A 385 -16.13 1.53 -6.85
C GLY A 385 -15.95 2.08 -5.43
N GLY A 386 -15.59 3.36 -5.30
CA GLY A 386 -15.25 3.99 -4.03
C GLY A 386 -16.45 4.44 -3.21
N GLY A 387 -17.42 5.09 -3.88
CA GLY A 387 -18.46 5.90 -3.23
C GLY A 387 -17.86 7.04 -2.40
N LEU A 388 -18.70 7.96 -1.89
CA LEU A 388 -18.22 9.07 -1.06
C LEU A 388 -18.24 8.80 0.45
N ALA A 389 -18.95 7.77 0.91
CA ALA A 389 -19.06 7.45 2.34
C ALA A 389 -17.72 7.18 3.02
N ALA A 390 -16.71 6.74 2.25
CA ALA A 390 -15.35 6.49 2.71
C ALA A 390 -14.29 7.17 1.81
N ALA A 391 -14.66 8.25 1.12
CA ALA A 391 -13.72 9.01 0.29
C ALA A 391 -12.51 9.46 1.14
N THR A 392 -11.34 8.98 0.73
CA THR A 392 -10.08 9.20 1.44
C THR A 392 -9.08 9.85 0.49
N ALA A 393 -8.56 11.02 0.86
CA ALA A 393 -7.44 11.62 0.16
C ALA A 393 -6.12 10.95 0.57
N LEU A 394 -5.24 10.75 -0.42
CA LEU A 394 -3.84 10.38 -0.24
C LEU A 394 -2.97 11.48 -0.87
N PRO A 395 -2.66 12.54 -0.11
CA PRO A 395 -2.17 13.79 -0.66
C PRO A 395 -0.67 13.80 -0.96
N ASP A 396 0.11 12.90 -0.37
CA ASP A 396 1.57 12.95 -0.39
C ASP A 396 2.20 12.22 -1.60
N THR A 397 1.48 12.03 -2.71
CA THR A 397 2.10 11.43 -3.91
C THR A 397 3.14 12.37 -4.49
N GLN A 398 2.76 13.63 -4.77
CA GLN A 398 3.68 14.68 -5.20
C GLN A 398 3.91 15.76 -4.12
N GLY A 399 3.21 15.66 -2.99
CA GLY A 399 3.35 16.57 -1.86
C GLY A 399 2.00 17.11 -1.40
N THR A 400 1.77 17.05 -0.09
CA THR A 400 0.53 17.42 0.57
C THR A 400 0.16 18.89 0.36
N PRO A 401 1.07 19.88 0.50
CA PRO A 401 0.73 21.29 0.27
C PRO A 401 0.20 21.54 -1.14
N GLY A 402 0.92 21.07 -2.17
CA GLY A 402 0.49 21.23 -3.56
C GLY A 402 -0.80 20.49 -3.90
N PHE A 403 -1.04 19.32 -3.28
CA PHE A 403 -2.30 18.59 -3.45
C PHE A 403 -3.47 19.37 -2.86
N VAL A 404 -3.32 19.92 -1.65
CA VAL A 404 -4.35 20.73 -0.98
C VAL A 404 -4.66 21.98 -1.80
N ALA A 405 -3.64 22.70 -2.29
CA ALA A 405 -3.82 23.86 -3.15
C ALA A 405 -4.59 23.51 -4.44
N SER A 406 -4.20 22.40 -5.10
CA SER A 406 -4.86 21.92 -6.31
C SER A 406 -6.33 21.53 -6.05
N ALA A 407 -6.60 20.84 -4.94
CA ALA A 407 -7.93 20.39 -4.57
C ALA A 407 -8.88 21.55 -4.19
N LEU A 408 -8.34 22.64 -3.64
CA LEU A 408 -9.09 23.86 -3.35
C LEU A 408 -9.38 24.67 -4.62
N ALA A 409 -8.47 24.67 -5.58
CA ALA A 409 -8.63 25.39 -6.85
C ALA A 409 -9.61 24.70 -7.82
N ALA A 410 -9.68 23.37 -7.78
CA ALA A 410 -10.46 22.58 -8.75
C ALA A 410 -11.91 22.36 -8.32
N ARG A 411 -12.86 22.63 -9.22
CA ARG A 411 -14.24 22.16 -9.10
C ARG A 411 -14.36 20.70 -9.58
N PRO A 412 -15.18 19.84 -8.94
CA PRO A 412 -15.44 18.51 -9.46
C PRO A 412 -16.07 18.58 -10.85
N PRO A 413 -15.64 17.75 -11.83
CA PRO A 413 -16.27 17.69 -13.14
C PRO A 413 -17.77 17.38 -13.03
N ARG A 414 -18.60 18.03 -13.85
CA ARG A 414 -20.06 17.79 -13.85
C ARG A 414 -20.39 16.33 -14.18
N GLU A 415 -19.65 15.75 -15.11
CA GLU A 415 -19.80 14.34 -15.51
C GLU A 415 -19.48 13.40 -14.36
N PHE A 416 -18.44 13.70 -13.58
CA PHE A 416 -18.11 12.93 -12.37
C PHE A 416 -19.25 12.98 -11.35
N LEU A 417 -19.83 14.16 -11.09
CA LEU A 417 -20.96 14.28 -10.16
C LEU A 417 -22.19 13.52 -10.67
N ALA A 418 -22.45 13.53 -11.99
CA ALA A 418 -23.52 12.75 -12.60
C ALA A 418 -23.27 11.23 -12.45
N ASP A 419 -22.04 10.77 -12.66
CA ASP A 419 -21.65 9.37 -12.48
C ASP A 419 -21.84 8.92 -11.01
N LEU A 420 -21.46 9.77 -10.05
CA LEU A 420 -21.69 9.50 -8.63
C LEU A 420 -23.18 9.47 -8.27
N GLU A 421 -23.98 10.39 -8.77
CA GLU A 421 -25.42 10.43 -8.50
C GLU A 421 -26.14 9.21 -9.10
N ALA A 422 -25.74 8.79 -10.30
CA ALA A 422 -26.31 7.63 -10.96
C ALA A 422 -25.96 6.31 -10.24
N ARG A 423 -24.71 6.16 -9.79
CA ARG A 423 -24.21 4.90 -9.20
C ARG A 423 -24.41 4.80 -7.70
N TYR A 424 -24.29 5.92 -6.98
CA TYR A 424 -24.28 5.98 -5.53
C TYR A 424 -25.20 7.08 -4.99
N PRO A 425 -26.50 7.12 -5.38
CA PRO A 425 -27.40 8.22 -5.04
C PRO A 425 -27.49 8.46 -3.53
N GLY A 426 -27.51 7.38 -2.73
CA GLY A 426 -27.56 7.47 -1.26
C GLY A 426 -26.26 7.98 -0.62
N ASP A 427 -25.10 7.68 -1.19
CA ASP A 427 -23.82 8.18 -0.67
C ASP A 427 -23.59 9.62 -1.10
N TRP A 428 -23.96 9.98 -2.32
CA TRP A 428 -23.90 11.36 -2.78
C TRP A 428 -24.85 12.26 -1.99
N ALA A 429 -26.07 11.80 -1.70
CA ALA A 429 -27.03 12.52 -0.84
C ALA A 429 -26.48 12.82 0.57
N ARG A 430 -25.62 11.94 1.10
CA ARG A 430 -25.02 12.06 2.44
C ARG A 430 -23.62 12.69 2.42
N ALA A 431 -23.07 12.98 1.25
CA ALA A 431 -21.73 13.51 1.14
C ALA A 431 -21.66 14.90 1.79
N PRO A 432 -20.60 15.19 2.58
CA PRO A 432 -20.44 16.51 3.20
C PRO A 432 -20.56 17.66 2.19
N ALA A 433 -19.96 17.47 1.01
CA ALA A 433 -20.03 18.40 -0.12
C ALA A 433 -21.44 18.76 -0.60
N ARG A 434 -22.44 17.88 -0.40
CA ARG A 434 -23.85 18.10 -0.77
C ARG A 434 -24.71 18.51 0.42
N ALA A 435 -24.43 17.98 1.60
CA ALA A 435 -25.20 18.26 2.83
C ALA A 435 -24.92 19.66 3.40
N ALA A 436 -23.69 20.16 3.24
CA ALA A 436 -23.25 21.46 3.67
C ALA A 436 -22.51 22.14 2.50
N PRO A 437 -23.21 22.64 1.47
CA PRO A 437 -22.55 23.28 0.34
C PRO A 437 -21.94 24.61 0.76
N HIS A 438 -20.70 24.86 0.37
CA HIS A 438 -20.05 26.15 0.59
C HIS A 438 -20.71 27.24 -0.28
N PRO A 439 -20.88 28.49 0.20
CA PRO A 439 -21.48 29.58 -0.58
C PRO A 439 -20.79 29.86 -1.93
N GLU A 440 -19.48 29.65 -2.00
CA GLU A 440 -18.68 29.83 -3.23
C GLU A 440 -18.69 28.60 -4.15
N GLY A 441 -19.44 27.56 -3.79
CA GLY A 441 -19.55 26.30 -4.52
C GLY A 441 -18.57 25.23 -4.04
N THR A 442 -18.90 23.99 -4.41
CA THR A 442 -18.12 22.78 -4.07
C THR A 442 -16.82 22.71 -4.86
N VAL A 443 -15.73 22.39 -4.18
CA VAL A 443 -14.43 22.08 -4.78
C VAL A 443 -14.02 20.63 -4.48
N VAL A 444 -12.99 20.12 -5.16
CA VAL A 444 -12.54 18.73 -4.99
C VAL A 444 -12.12 18.43 -3.55
N PHE A 445 -11.55 19.42 -2.83
CA PHE A 445 -11.22 19.30 -1.40
C PHE A 445 -12.42 18.84 -0.54
N ASP A 446 -13.63 19.32 -0.84
CA ASP A 446 -14.85 19.03 -0.06
C ASP A 446 -15.31 17.57 -0.20
N LEU A 447 -14.78 16.85 -1.19
CA LEU A 447 -15.15 15.44 -1.43
C LEU A 447 -14.51 14.50 -0.40
N PHE A 448 -13.48 14.93 0.32
CA PHE A 448 -12.66 14.07 1.19
C PHE A 448 -12.91 14.31 2.68
N PRO A 449 -13.79 13.52 3.33
CA PRO A 449 -13.94 13.55 4.79
C PRO A 449 -12.78 12.90 5.56
N VAL A 450 -11.92 12.15 4.88
CA VAL A 450 -10.80 11.40 5.47
C VAL A 450 -9.52 11.66 4.69
N TRP A 451 -8.41 11.83 5.40
CA TRP A 451 -7.10 12.15 4.83
C TRP A 451 -6.07 11.16 5.40
N ARG A 452 -5.41 10.39 4.54
CA ARG A 452 -4.37 9.43 4.93
C ARG A 452 -2.99 10.05 4.73
N LEU A 453 -2.26 10.26 5.82
CA LEU A 453 -0.93 10.87 5.83
C LEU A 453 0.15 9.79 5.94
N ASP A 454 0.94 9.64 4.87
CA ASP A 454 1.88 8.52 4.65
C ASP A 454 3.36 8.94 4.51
N SER A 455 3.68 10.23 4.58
CA SER A 455 5.05 10.74 4.68
C SER A 455 5.09 12.13 5.35
N GLY A 456 6.29 12.66 5.60
CA GLY A 456 6.49 13.93 6.29
C GLY A 456 6.21 13.88 7.79
N SER A 457 6.38 15.02 8.44
CA SER A 457 5.93 15.24 9.81
C SER A 457 4.41 15.18 9.86
N TYR A 458 3.87 14.17 10.56
CA TYR A 458 2.42 13.95 10.62
C TYR A 458 1.67 15.20 11.09
N CYS A 459 2.12 15.85 12.16
CA CYS A 459 1.46 17.02 12.72
C CYS A 459 1.47 18.19 11.74
N ASP A 460 2.59 18.42 11.06
CA ASP A 460 2.70 19.53 10.10
C ASP A 460 1.77 19.30 8.90
N MET A 461 1.72 18.08 8.37
CA MET A 461 0.85 17.76 7.24
C MET A 461 -0.64 17.78 7.63
N ALA A 462 -0.98 17.36 8.85
CA ALA A 462 -2.33 17.50 9.38
C ALA A 462 -2.72 18.97 9.57
N GLU A 463 -1.80 19.84 10.02
CA GLU A 463 -2.04 21.28 10.14
C GLU A 463 -2.29 21.94 8.77
N VAL A 464 -1.59 21.54 7.71
CA VAL A 464 -1.85 22.03 6.35
C VAL A 464 -3.30 21.76 5.94
N VAL A 465 -3.79 20.53 6.14
CA VAL A 465 -5.17 20.16 5.79
C VAL A 465 -6.19 20.87 6.70
N MET A 466 -5.94 20.92 8.01
CA MET A 466 -6.85 21.57 8.96
C MET A 466 -6.97 23.06 8.73
N THR A 467 -5.86 23.74 8.47
CA THR A 467 -5.84 25.17 8.18
C THR A 467 -6.61 25.46 6.91
N ALA A 468 -6.37 24.71 5.83
CA ALA A 468 -7.13 24.82 4.58
C ALA A 468 -8.65 24.66 4.81
N TRP A 469 -9.06 23.69 5.62
CA TRP A 469 -10.47 23.51 5.98
C TRP A 469 -11.02 24.72 6.76
N GLU A 470 -10.32 25.20 7.78
CA GLU A 470 -10.80 26.33 8.59
C GLU A 470 -10.88 27.64 7.81
N GLU A 471 -9.92 27.88 6.93
CA GLU A 471 -9.93 29.03 6.03
C GLU A 471 -11.08 28.95 5.04
N ARG A 472 -11.28 27.77 4.45
CA ARG A 472 -12.39 27.52 3.54
C ARG A 472 -13.74 27.77 4.21
N TRP A 473 -13.91 27.44 5.49
CA TRP A 473 -15.18 27.62 6.21
C TRP A 473 -15.24 28.87 7.09
N ARG A 474 -14.31 29.81 6.90
CA ARG A 474 -14.24 31.06 7.68
C ARG A 474 -15.48 31.91 7.42
N GLY A 475 -16.13 32.36 8.50
CA GLY A 475 -17.34 33.20 8.42
C GLY A 475 -18.64 32.44 8.13
N VAL A 476 -18.59 31.15 7.81
CA VAL A 476 -19.79 30.29 7.72
C VAL A 476 -20.24 29.90 9.13
N GLU A 477 -21.55 29.88 9.40
CA GLU A 477 -22.10 29.47 10.71
C GLU A 477 -21.70 28.02 11.05
N GLU A 478 -21.33 27.74 12.31
CA GLU A 478 -20.82 26.43 12.73
C GLU A 478 -21.77 25.26 12.40
N GLY A 479 -23.09 25.46 12.57
CA GLY A 479 -24.10 24.45 12.24
C GLY A 479 -24.26 24.18 10.73
N ALA A 480 -23.76 25.07 9.88
CA ALA A 480 -23.77 24.93 8.43
C ALA A 480 -22.44 24.40 7.86
N ARG A 481 -21.42 24.18 8.70
CA ARG A 481 -20.13 23.62 8.28
C ARG A 481 -20.20 22.09 8.20
N PRO A 482 -19.49 21.46 7.26
CA PRO A 482 -19.30 20.01 7.29
C PRO A 482 -18.49 19.59 8.53
N PRO A 483 -18.44 18.30 8.87
CA PRO A 483 -17.53 17.81 9.89
C PRO A 483 -16.06 18.12 9.55
N ARG A 484 -15.23 18.32 10.57
CA ARG A 484 -13.78 18.49 10.40
C ARG A 484 -13.15 17.26 9.72
N PRO A 485 -12.06 17.43 8.95
CA PRO A 485 -11.30 16.33 8.37
C PRO A 485 -10.88 15.31 9.43
N ARG A 486 -10.94 14.02 9.08
CA ARG A 486 -10.42 12.93 9.91
C ARG A 486 -9.11 12.40 9.34
N PHE A 487 -8.12 12.21 10.21
CA PHE A 487 -6.80 11.76 9.79
C PHE A 487 -6.56 10.28 10.04
N ILE A 488 -5.97 9.60 9.05
CA ILE A 488 -5.36 8.28 9.19
C ILE A 488 -3.86 8.46 9.11
N HIS A 489 -3.12 8.03 10.14
CA HIS A 489 -1.66 7.96 10.07
C HIS A 489 -1.21 6.54 9.73
N SER A 490 -0.51 6.37 8.61
CA SER A 490 -0.05 5.06 8.12
C SER A 490 1.47 4.86 8.08
N ASN A 491 2.25 5.89 8.39
CA ASN A 491 3.72 5.83 8.40
C ASN A 491 4.27 5.92 9.83
N LEU A 492 4.02 4.88 10.61
CA LEU A 492 4.39 4.80 12.03
C LEU A 492 5.77 4.15 12.22
N GLU A 493 6.62 4.77 13.03
CA GLU A 493 7.98 4.28 13.33
C GLU A 493 8.01 3.23 14.44
N GLY A 494 7.09 3.32 15.40
CA GLY A 494 7.09 2.48 16.59
C GLY A 494 5.79 2.54 17.38
N TRP A 495 5.69 1.70 18.41
CA TRP A 495 4.54 1.69 19.33
C TRP A 495 4.46 3.02 20.10
N GLU A 496 5.60 3.65 20.37
CA GLU A 496 5.66 4.94 21.06
C GLU A 496 5.10 6.08 20.21
N SER A 497 5.37 6.09 18.90
CA SER A 497 4.78 7.07 17.98
C SER A 497 3.24 7.04 18.03
N VAL A 498 2.64 5.84 18.16
CA VAL A 498 1.18 5.69 18.33
C VAL A 498 0.72 6.29 19.66
N VAL A 499 1.43 6.00 20.75
CA VAL A 499 1.08 6.51 22.09
C VAL A 499 1.18 8.03 22.17
N GLU A 500 2.23 8.60 21.59
CA GLU A 500 2.47 10.05 21.56
C GLU A 500 1.41 10.76 20.73
N LEU A 501 1.19 10.30 19.48
CA LEU A 501 0.23 10.93 18.58
C LEU A 501 -1.23 10.74 19.02
N ALA A 502 -1.55 9.67 19.77
CA ALA A 502 -2.87 9.52 20.36
C ALA A 502 -3.19 10.61 21.41
N ARG A 503 -2.16 11.30 21.91
CA ARG A 503 -2.26 12.43 22.85
C ARG A 503 -2.03 13.79 22.19
N ALA A 504 -1.83 13.83 20.87
CA ALA A 504 -1.73 15.08 20.11
C ALA A 504 -2.96 15.97 20.33
N PRO A 505 -2.86 17.30 20.09
CA PRO A 505 -4.00 18.21 20.15
C PRO A 505 -5.17 17.69 19.31
N GLU A 506 -6.41 17.84 19.79
CA GLU A 506 -7.61 17.31 19.12
C GLU A 506 -7.70 17.75 17.65
N ARG A 507 -7.23 18.98 17.36
CA ARG A 507 -7.15 19.56 16.01
C ARG A 507 -6.49 18.64 14.99
N VAL A 508 -5.36 18.01 15.35
CA VAL A 508 -4.55 17.19 14.44
C VAL A 508 -4.48 15.73 14.85
N ARG A 509 -5.11 15.34 15.96
CA ARG A 509 -5.05 13.99 16.49
C ARG A 509 -5.52 12.97 15.45
N PRO A 510 -4.77 11.88 15.22
CA PRO A 510 -5.24 10.81 14.35
C PRO A 510 -6.58 10.26 14.80
N TRP A 511 -7.54 10.21 13.88
CA TRP A 511 -8.79 9.48 14.08
C TRP A 511 -8.54 7.97 14.00
N ALA A 512 -7.56 7.57 13.18
CA ALA A 512 -7.12 6.19 13.09
C ALA A 512 -5.61 6.06 12.91
N PHE A 513 -5.07 4.97 13.44
CA PHE A 513 -3.73 4.48 13.18
C PHE A 513 -3.81 3.25 12.29
N ALA A 514 -3.01 3.23 11.22
CA ALA A 514 -2.90 2.07 10.34
C ALA A 514 -1.46 1.57 10.34
N PHE A 515 -1.23 0.32 10.76
CA PHE A 515 0.11 -0.21 10.89
C PHE A 515 0.23 -1.66 10.44
N GLY A 516 1.36 -1.99 9.80
CA GLY A 516 1.68 -3.34 9.36
C GLY A 516 2.84 -3.93 10.13
N THR A 517 4.06 -3.62 9.65
CA THR A 517 5.34 -4.08 10.21
C THR A 517 5.47 -3.83 11.71
N LEU A 518 4.85 -2.77 12.25
CA LEU A 518 4.84 -2.50 13.69
C LEU A 518 4.32 -3.70 14.50
N ALA A 519 3.28 -4.37 14.01
CA ALA A 519 2.65 -5.52 14.65
C ALA A 519 3.37 -6.85 14.36
N ASP A 520 4.50 -6.83 13.66
CA ASP A 520 5.30 -8.01 13.29
C ASP A 520 6.77 -7.80 13.69
N GLY A 521 7.59 -8.84 13.57
CA GLY A 521 8.99 -8.88 13.98
C GLY A 521 9.19 -9.78 15.19
N PHE A 522 10.41 -9.82 15.70
CA PHE A 522 10.81 -10.80 16.72
C PHE A 522 11.32 -10.09 17.97
N LEU A 523 11.10 -10.72 19.13
CA LEU A 523 11.87 -10.41 20.34
C LEU A 523 13.28 -11.00 20.20
N PRO A 524 14.30 -10.43 20.88
CA PRO A 524 15.64 -10.99 20.92
C PRO A 524 15.65 -12.47 21.34
N PHE A 525 16.52 -13.24 20.71
CA PHE A 525 16.77 -14.64 21.07
C PHE A 525 18.05 -14.74 21.89
N GLN A 526 18.12 -15.73 22.77
CA GLN A 526 19.31 -16.01 23.57
C GLN A 526 20.21 -16.99 22.82
N ASP A 527 21.50 -16.66 22.71
CA ASP A 527 22.52 -17.52 22.14
C ASP A 527 23.10 -18.50 23.19
N ALA A 528 23.94 -19.44 22.74
CA ALA A 528 24.52 -20.47 23.61
C ALA A 528 25.42 -19.90 24.74
N SER A 529 25.88 -18.65 24.61
CA SER A 529 26.71 -17.96 25.58
C SER A 529 25.91 -17.05 26.54
N GLY A 530 24.59 -16.96 26.36
CA GLY A 530 23.72 -16.03 27.08
C GLY A 530 23.76 -14.61 26.52
N GLY A 531 24.29 -14.42 25.31
CA GLY A 531 24.21 -13.19 24.54
C GLY A 531 22.88 -13.08 23.78
N GLU A 532 22.51 -11.86 23.41
CA GLU A 532 21.31 -11.63 22.59
C GLU A 532 21.64 -11.63 21.10
N VAL A 533 20.78 -12.28 20.32
CA VAL A 533 20.79 -12.26 18.86
C VAL A 533 19.44 -11.84 18.33
N GLU A 534 19.45 -10.98 17.32
CA GLU A 534 18.25 -10.43 16.72
C GLU A 534 18.08 -10.95 15.30
N VAL A 535 16.82 -11.07 14.89
CA VAL A 535 16.42 -11.31 13.51
C VAL A 535 15.55 -10.11 13.13
N HIS A 536 15.88 -9.46 12.02
CA HIS A 536 15.23 -8.22 11.61
C HIS A 536 14.34 -8.43 10.39
N LEU A 537 13.24 -7.70 10.35
CA LEU A 537 12.45 -7.59 9.13
C LEU A 537 13.17 -6.66 8.14
N GLY A 538 13.40 -7.13 6.91
CA GLY A 538 13.89 -6.26 5.83
C GLY A 538 12.97 -5.07 5.53
N SER A 539 13.59 -3.94 5.18
CA SER A 539 12.90 -2.83 4.53
C SER A 539 12.93 -3.06 3.02
N LEU A 540 11.82 -3.50 2.46
CA LEU A 540 11.65 -3.63 1.02
C LEU A 540 10.35 -2.99 0.53
N VAL A 541 10.36 -2.62 -0.74
CA VAL A 541 9.23 -1.99 -1.43
C VAL A 541 9.10 -2.60 -2.82
N MET A 542 7.86 -2.71 -3.30
CA MET A 542 7.56 -2.93 -4.71
C MET A 542 6.67 -1.80 -5.19
N LYS A 543 7.07 -1.12 -6.27
CA LYS A 543 6.44 0.12 -6.75
C LYS A 543 6.23 0.04 -8.26
N ALA A 544 5.13 0.62 -8.73
CA ALA A 544 4.99 0.92 -10.15
C ALA A 544 6.05 1.97 -10.52
N VAL A 545 6.78 1.71 -11.60
CA VAL A 545 7.82 2.61 -12.12
C VAL A 545 7.52 3.07 -13.55
N GLN A 546 6.68 2.33 -14.28
CA GLN A 546 6.21 2.71 -15.60
C GLN A 546 4.73 2.37 -15.79
N ALA A 547 4.02 3.25 -16.49
CA ALA A 547 2.70 3.04 -17.04
C ALA A 547 2.72 3.39 -18.53
N ARG A 548 2.00 2.63 -19.35
CA ARG A 548 1.97 2.83 -20.81
C ARG A 548 0.55 2.88 -21.33
N HIS A 549 0.33 3.81 -22.25
CA HIS A 549 -0.90 3.90 -23.03
C HIS A 549 -1.15 2.62 -23.86
N PRO A 550 -2.41 2.31 -24.19
CA PRO A 550 -2.75 1.21 -25.07
C PRO A 550 -1.96 1.25 -26.38
N GLY A 551 -1.33 0.13 -26.75
CA GLY A 551 -0.59 0.00 -28.01
C GLY A 551 0.78 0.68 -28.06
N ALA A 552 1.25 1.35 -27.00
CA ALA A 552 2.57 1.95 -26.96
C ALA A 552 3.69 0.89 -26.96
N VAL A 553 4.64 1.00 -27.89
CA VAL A 553 5.81 0.09 -28.03
C VAL A 553 7.11 0.88 -27.80
N GLY A 554 8.02 0.40 -26.95
CA GLY A 554 9.31 1.05 -26.65
C GLY A 554 9.44 1.53 -25.20
N SER A 555 10.50 2.25 -24.80
CA SER A 555 10.60 2.84 -23.45
C SER A 555 9.78 4.13 -23.35
N ALA A 556 9.05 4.34 -22.26
CA ALA A 556 8.36 5.61 -22.04
C ALA A 556 9.39 6.69 -21.70
N ALA A 557 9.16 7.92 -22.17
CA ALA A 557 9.99 9.08 -21.85
C ALA A 557 9.71 9.67 -20.45
N GLU A 558 8.89 8.98 -19.65
CA GLU A 558 8.44 9.41 -18.33
C GLU A 558 8.54 8.24 -17.32
N SER A 559 8.15 8.48 -16.07
CA SER A 559 8.11 7.48 -14.99
C SER A 559 6.86 7.67 -14.15
N ALA A 560 6.31 6.56 -13.67
CA ALA A 560 5.39 6.60 -12.53
C ALA A 560 6.26 6.93 -11.32
N ALA A 561 6.07 8.11 -10.74
CA ALA A 561 6.99 8.66 -9.74
C ALA A 561 6.26 9.20 -8.51
N LYS A 562 6.86 9.00 -7.33
CA LYS A 562 6.39 9.55 -6.04
C LYS A 562 7.48 10.43 -5.44
N LEU A 563 7.14 11.67 -5.11
CA LEU A 563 8.00 12.57 -4.34
C LEU A 563 7.89 12.36 -2.82
N GLY A 564 6.67 12.36 -2.27
CA GLY A 564 6.45 12.40 -0.81
C GLY A 564 6.59 13.80 -0.20
N ASP A 565 6.37 13.89 1.11
CA ASP A 565 6.50 15.13 1.90
C ASP A 565 7.87 15.29 2.61
N ASP A 566 8.78 14.34 2.43
CA ASP A 566 10.09 14.35 3.09
C ASP A 566 11.09 15.24 2.32
N SER A 567 11.57 16.30 2.96
CA SER A 567 12.50 17.28 2.40
C SER A 567 13.88 16.72 1.99
N ALA A 568 14.23 15.52 2.43
CA ALA A 568 15.54 14.90 2.21
C ALA A 568 15.65 14.07 0.92
N GLY A 569 14.59 13.98 0.09
CA GLY A 569 14.62 13.22 -1.18
C GLY A 569 14.80 11.69 -1.03
N GLY A 570 15.02 11.17 0.19
CA GLY A 570 15.37 9.77 0.44
C GLY A 570 14.25 8.75 0.23
N LYS A 571 13.04 9.18 -0.15
CA LYS A 571 11.91 8.30 -0.50
C LYS A 571 11.42 8.48 -1.94
N PHE A 572 12.17 9.21 -2.77
CA PHE A 572 11.87 9.35 -4.18
C PHE A 572 11.94 7.99 -4.89
N GLU A 573 10.93 7.68 -5.68
CA GLU A 573 10.80 6.39 -6.38
C GLU A 573 10.43 6.64 -7.83
N PHE A 574 11.22 6.09 -8.76
CA PHE A 574 11.04 6.22 -10.21
C PHE A 574 11.86 5.14 -10.96
N ASP A 575 11.69 5.06 -12.28
CA ASP A 575 12.45 4.13 -13.13
C ASP A 575 13.92 4.56 -13.29
N THR A 576 14.80 3.81 -12.62
CA THR A 576 16.25 4.06 -12.63
C THR A 576 16.91 3.85 -13.99
N ARG A 577 16.24 3.21 -14.96
CA ARG A 577 16.77 2.96 -16.31
C ARG A 577 16.63 4.16 -17.25
N LEU A 578 15.92 5.21 -16.83
CA LEU A 578 15.75 6.41 -17.64
C LEU A 578 17.08 7.15 -17.83
N PRO A 579 17.27 7.92 -18.91
CA PRO A 579 18.42 8.81 -19.06
C PRO A 579 18.42 9.91 -17.98
N GLU A 580 19.59 10.35 -17.51
CA GLU A 580 19.72 11.36 -16.44
C GLU A 580 18.93 12.64 -16.70
N GLY A 581 19.03 13.22 -17.90
CA GLY A 581 18.25 14.43 -18.27
C GLY A 581 16.73 14.21 -18.29
N THR A 582 16.25 12.96 -18.34
CA THR A 582 14.83 12.65 -18.15
C THR A 582 14.47 12.61 -16.67
N LYS A 583 15.34 12.05 -15.83
CA LYS A 583 15.16 12.03 -14.37
C LYS A 583 15.10 13.45 -13.81
N GLU A 584 16.02 14.32 -14.24
CA GLU A 584 16.08 15.73 -13.84
C GLU A 584 14.78 16.48 -14.18
N ARG A 585 14.26 16.32 -15.42
CA ARG A 585 12.98 16.93 -15.83
C ARG A 585 11.79 16.42 -15.02
N ILE A 586 11.73 15.13 -14.72
CA ILE A 586 10.68 14.56 -13.88
C ILE A 586 10.77 15.19 -12.48
N LEU A 587 11.95 15.19 -11.87
CA LEU A 587 12.18 15.77 -10.56
C LEU A 587 11.80 17.26 -10.49
N GLU A 588 12.16 18.04 -11.51
CA GLU A 588 11.78 19.45 -11.62
C GLU A 588 10.25 19.61 -11.66
N ARG A 589 9.55 18.86 -12.51
CA ARG A 589 8.08 18.88 -12.60
C ARG A 589 7.44 18.51 -11.27
N LEU A 590 7.91 17.45 -10.61
CA LEU A 590 7.35 17.03 -9.32
C LEU A 590 7.61 18.07 -8.23
N GLY A 591 8.77 18.73 -8.24
CA GLY A 591 9.07 19.84 -7.35
C GLY A 591 8.09 21.01 -7.53
N GLN A 592 7.79 21.38 -8.78
CA GLN A 592 6.79 22.40 -9.10
C GLN A 592 5.38 22.01 -8.61
N LEU A 593 4.97 20.76 -8.85
CA LEU A 593 3.69 20.20 -8.37
C LEU A 593 3.58 20.19 -6.84
N SER A 594 4.69 19.93 -6.13
CA SER A 594 4.74 19.90 -4.67
C SER A 594 4.55 21.29 -4.05
N GLN A 595 5.14 22.29 -4.72
CA GLN A 595 5.13 23.69 -4.29
C GLN A 595 3.98 24.49 -4.90
N ALA A 596 2.95 23.84 -5.46
CA ALA A 596 1.87 24.53 -6.14
C ALA A 596 1.19 25.58 -5.25
N HIS A 597 1.20 26.84 -5.70
CA HIS A 597 0.53 27.99 -5.09
C HIS A 597 -0.05 28.87 -6.21
N ASP A 598 -0.96 29.79 -5.85
CA ASP A 598 -1.56 30.78 -6.76
C ASP A 598 -2.16 30.18 -8.05
N LEU A 599 -2.89 29.07 -7.90
CA LEU A 599 -3.50 28.35 -9.01
C LEU A 599 -4.76 29.06 -9.54
N GLU A 600 -4.89 29.17 -10.86
CA GLU A 600 -6.09 29.71 -11.52
C GLU A 600 -7.21 28.66 -11.56
N GLY A 601 -8.16 28.76 -10.63
CA GLY A 601 -9.19 27.75 -10.41
C GLY A 601 -10.00 27.34 -11.64
N ASP A 602 -10.33 28.27 -12.53
CA ASP A 602 -11.07 27.95 -13.78
C ASP A 602 -10.21 27.12 -14.75
N ALA A 603 -8.92 27.40 -14.86
CA ALA A 603 -8.00 26.65 -15.69
C ALA A 603 -7.80 25.22 -15.16
N VAL A 604 -7.60 25.08 -13.83
CA VAL A 604 -7.47 23.76 -13.18
C VAL A 604 -8.76 22.95 -13.32
N SER A 605 -9.92 23.58 -13.07
CA SER A 605 -11.23 22.93 -13.21
C SER A 605 -11.49 22.46 -14.65
N LYS A 606 -11.12 23.28 -15.65
CA LYS A 606 -11.26 22.93 -17.06
C LYS A 606 -10.37 21.74 -17.42
N ALA A 607 -9.10 21.75 -17.03
CA ALA A 607 -8.17 20.65 -17.30
C ALA A 607 -8.64 19.34 -16.66
N LEU A 608 -9.09 19.39 -15.40
CA LEU A 608 -9.63 18.22 -14.69
C LEU A 608 -10.89 17.66 -15.36
N ALA A 609 -11.79 18.54 -15.82
CA ALA A 609 -12.99 18.11 -16.54
C ALA A 609 -12.67 17.47 -17.90
N GLN A 610 -11.73 18.05 -18.65
CA GLN A 610 -11.26 17.50 -19.92
C GLN A 610 -10.60 16.14 -19.72
N ALA A 611 -9.73 15.99 -18.72
CA ALA A 611 -9.08 14.72 -18.42
C ALA A 611 -10.10 13.64 -17.99
N TYR A 612 -11.12 14.01 -17.20
CA TYR A 612 -12.18 13.08 -16.82
C TYR A 612 -13.02 12.61 -18.03
N SER A 613 -13.41 13.53 -18.92
CA SER A 613 -14.12 13.18 -20.17
C SER A 613 -13.26 12.28 -21.06
N ALA A 614 -11.99 12.64 -21.25
CA ALA A 614 -11.07 11.87 -22.09
C ALA A 614 -10.95 10.41 -21.63
N VAL A 615 -10.84 10.18 -20.32
CA VAL A 615 -10.75 8.81 -19.77
C VAL A 615 -12.08 8.09 -19.80
N THR A 616 -13.18 8.74 -19.39
CA THR A 616 -14.45 8.03 -19.11
C THR A 616 -15.45 8.02 -20.27
N ARG A 617 -15.34 8.96 -21.22
CA ARG A 617 -16.25 9.12 -22.37
C ARG A 617 -15.56 8.88 -23.70
N GLU A 618 -14.30 9.29 -23.81
CA GLU A 618 -13.50 9.13 -25.05
C GLU A 618 -12.61 7.88 -24.99
N HIS A 619 -12.58 7.18 -23.85
CA HIS A 619 -11.89 5.91 -23.66
C HIS A 619 -10.38 5.96 -23.93
N LEU A 620 -9.73 7.08 -23.61
CA LEU A 620 -8.30 7.33 -23.87
C LEU A 620 -7.36 6.20 -23.39
N LEU A 621 -7.72 5.50 -22.32
CA LEU A 621 -6.88 4.48 -21.67
C LEU A 621 -7.38 3.03 -21.89
N GLN A 622 -8.31 2.80 -22.83
CA GLN A 622 -8.88 1.49 -23.10
C GLN A 622 -8.25 0.78 -24.29
#